data_AF-E9EPE0-F1
#
_entry.id   AF-E9EPE0-F1
#
_cell.length_a   1.000
_cell.length_b   1.000
_cell.length_c   1.000
_cell.angle_alpha   90.00
_cell.angle_beta   90.00
_cell.angle_gamma   90.00
#
_symmetry.space_group_name_H-M   'P 1'
#
loop_
_entity.id
_entity.type
_entity.pdbx_description
1 polymer ?
#
loop_
_entity_poly.entity_id
_entity_poly.type
_entity_poly.pdbx_seq_one_letter_code
_entity_poly.pdbx_strand_id
1 'polypeptide(L)'
;MRFPALAVPALAAPALAASITLYLPPVPNPFTLPASTHATLSTLGSAFSAPISALNTFVFHNVTPGSYLADIHCKTDGFRPLRIDVARDADGKETFQAWDTFRGNEWGNKGETLPVKDGSAGWGVEAKSLGKKMYFVDRPQFSVLSILKNPMILMGLVSMLIFFGMPKLVENMDPDLKAEFEARQREGPMAAMSGQQQNPLGNFDMAAFLAGSGKKEGGAGAGSVSDGRNEPVRR
;
A
#
# COMPACT_ATOMS: atom_id res chain seq x y z
N MET A 1 -43.60 -52.42 38.97
CA MET A 1 -43.24 -52.42 37.54
C MET A 1 -42.86 -50.99 37.17
N ARG A 2 -41.58 -50.71 36.92
CA ARG A 2 -41.08 -49.37 36.57
C ARG A 2 -41.08 -49.26 35.05
N PHE A 3 -41.89 -48.34 34.50
CA PHE A 3 -41.91 -48.06 33.06
C PHE A 3 -40.61 -47.34 32.65
N PRO A 4 -39.97 -47.71 31.54
CA PRO A 4 -38.82 -46.98 31.02
C PRO A 4 -39.30 -45.66 30.41
N ALA A 5 -38.70 -44.56 30.84
CA ALA A 5 -38.91 -43.24 30.25
C ALA A 5 -38.40 -43.24 28.81
N LEU A 6 -39.31 -43.09 27.85
CA LEU A 6 -39.01 -42.97 26.44
C LEU A 6 -38.40 -41.58 26.20
N ALA A 7 -37.10 -41.54 25.86
CA ALA A 7 -36.42 -40.31 25.48
C ALA A 7 -37.01 -39.78 24.17
N VAL A 8 -37.65 -38.62 24.23
CA VAL A 8 -38.12 -37.89 23.04
C VAL A 8 -36.89 -37.35 22.31
N PRO A 9 -36.67 -37.68 21.02
CA PRO A 9 -35.60 -37.06 20.26
C PRO A 9 -35.93 -35.58 20.10
N ALA A 10 -35.05 -34.70 20.59
CA ALA A 10 -35.14 -33.28 20.34
C ALA A 10 -35.03 -33.05 18.82
N LEU A 11 -36.14 -32.67 18.18
CA LEU A 11 -36.11 -32.20 16.79
C LEU A 11 -35.18 -30.99 16.73
N ALA A 12 -34.08 -31.13 15.99
CA ALA A 12 -33.23 -30.02 15.63
C ALA A 12 -34.09 -28.95 14.93
N ALA A 13 -34.03 -27.71 15.42
CA ALA A 13 -34.73 -26.59 14.81
C ALA A 13 -34.34 -26.47 13.32
N PRO A 14 -35.27 -26.12 12.41
CA PRO A 14 -34.94 -25.92 11.01
C PRO A 14 -33.95 -24.75 10.91
N ALA A 15 -32.71 -25.06 10.56
CA ALA A 15 -31.74 -24.04 10.21
C ALA A 15 -32.22 -23.37 8.92
N LEU A 16 -32.59 -22.10 9.02
CA LEU A 16 -32.88 -21.26 7.87
C LEU A 16 -31.61 -21.14 7.02
N ALA A 17 -31.80 -21.24 5.71
CA ALA A 17 -30.77 -21.49 4.73
C ALA A 17 -30.78 -20.35 3.71
N ALA A 18 -30.07 -19.27 4.00
CA ALA A 18 -29.97 -18.13 3.12
C ALA A 18 -29.12 -18.48 1.88
N SER A 19 -29.49 -17.92 0.72
CA SER A 19 -28.66 -17.94 -0.48
C SER A 19 -28.03 -16.56 -0.67
N ILE A 20 -26.70 -16.50 -0.68
CA ILE A 20 -25.94 -15.25 -0.75
C ILE A 20 -25.08 -15.27 -2.00
N THR A 21 -25.11 -14.18 -2.76
CA THR A 21 -24.31 -14.05 -3.98
C THR A 21 -23.25 -12.96 -3.83
N LEU A 22 -22.02 -13.26 -4.23
CA LEU A 22 -20.97 -12.26 -4.40
C LEU A 22 -20.79 -11.96 -5.89
N TYR A 23 -20.92 -10.70 -6.26
CA TYR A 23 -20.75 -10.22 -7.62
C TYR A 23 -19.33 -9.70 -7.82
N LEU A 24 -18.66 -10.17 -8.88
CA LEU A 24 -17.41 -9.56 -9.29
C LEU A 24 -17.66 -8.25 -10.04
N PRO A 25 -16.82 -7.23 -9.82
CA PRO A 25 -16.93 -5.98 -10.57
C PRO A 25 -16.56 -6.24 -12.04
N PRO A 26 -17.05 -5.43 -12.99
CA PRO A 26 -16.75 -5.58 -14.41
C PRO A 26 -15.26 -5.34 -14.76
N VAL A 27 -14.50 -4.76 -13.82
CA VAL A 27 -13.06 -4.51 -13.95
C VAL A 27 -12.36 -5.16 -12.74
N PRO A 28 -11.42 -6.10 -12.93
CA PRO A 28 -10.83 -6.59 -14.19
C PRO A 28 -11.80 -7.45 -15.03
N ASN A 29 -11.54 -7.55 -16.34
CA ASN A 29 -12.37 -8.32 -17.28
C ASN A 29 -12.59 -9.76 -16.75
N PRO A 30 -13.82 -10.16 -16.47
CA PRO A 30 -14.07 -11.40 -15.74
C PRO A 30 -13.59 -12.67 -16.44
N PHE A 31 -13.52 -12.66 -17.78
CA PHE A 31 -13.01 -13.80 -18.57
C PHE A 31 -11.49 -14.00 -18.46
N THR A 32 -10.77 -13.05 -17.85
CA THR A 32 -9.33 -13.20 -17.60
C THR A 32 -9.03 -13.90 -16.27
N LEU A 33 -10.06 -14.12 -15.43
CA LEU A 33 -9.91 -14.79 -14.15
C LEU A 33 -9.71 -16.30 -14.35
N PRO A 34 -8.75 -16.93 -13.65
CA PRO A 34 -8.56 -18.37 -13.69
C PRO A 34 -9.80 -19.13 -13.22
N ALA A 35 -10.07 -20.29 -13.82
CA ALA A 35 -11.13 -21.20 -13.36
C ALA A 35 -10.91 -21.73 -11.93
N SER A 36 -9.68 -21.64 -11.39
CA SER A 36 -9.38 -21.98 -9.99
C SER A 36 -9.87 -20.92 -8.98
N THR A 37 -10.49 -19.84 -9.45
CA THR A 37 -11.01 -18.79 -8.59
C THR A 37 -12.24 -19.28 -7.83
N HIS A 38 -12.20 -19.14 -6.52
CA HIS A 38 -13.30 -19.51 -5.64
C HIS A 38 -13.40 -18.51 -4.49
N ALA A 39 -14.59 -18.38 -3.93
CA ALA A 39 -14.83 -17.59 -2.74
C ALA A 39 -15.08 -18.52 -1.54
N THR A 40 -14.75 -18.05 -0.35
CA THR A 40 -15.00 -18.75 0.91
C THR A 40 -15.70 -17.82 1.88
N LEU A 41 -16.77 -18.32 2.52
CA LEU A 41 -17.39 -17.71 3.70
C LEU A 41 -16.97 -18.50 4.92
N SER A 42 -16.21 -17.88 5.82
CA SER A 42 -15.77 -18.52 7.07
C SER A 42 -16.43 -17.86 8.27
N THR A 43 -16.91 -18.68 9.20
CA THR A 43 -17.34 -18.26 10.54
C THR A 43 -16.76 -19.22 11.58
N LEU A 44 -17.08 -19.01 12.85
CA LEU A 44 -16.62 -19.87 13.93
C LEU A 44 -17.26 -21.27 13.78
N GLY A 45 -16.49 -22.24 13.29
CA GLY A 45 -16.90 -23.65 13.21
C GLY A 45 -17.58 -24.07 11.91
N SER A 46 -17.82 -23.16 10.96
CA SER A 46 -18.29 -23.53 9.62
C SER A 46 -17.63 -22.70 8.53
N ALA A 47 -17.43 -23.33 7.37
CA ALA A 47 -16.87 -22.70 6.19
C ALA A 47 -17.64 -23.17 4.96
N PHE A 48 -18.04 -22.23 4.13
CA PHE A 48 -18.68 -22.50 2.85
C PHE A 48 -17.74 -22.07 1.74
N SER A 49 -17.73 -22.79 0.62
CA SER A 49 -16.96 -22.42 -0.56
C SER A 49 -17.83 -22.48 -1.79
N ALA A 50 -17.66 -21.50 -2.68
CA ALA A 50 -18.37 -21.42 -3.94
C ALA A 50 -17.35 -21.16 -5.07
N PRO A 51 -17.36 -21.96 -6.15
CA PRO A 51 -16.53 -21.68 -7.33
C PRO A 51 -17.09 -20.48 -8.12
N ILE A 52 -16.27 -19.90 -8.98
CA ILE A 52 -16.71 -18.86 -9.91
C ILE A 52 -17.73 -19.43 -10.93
N SER A 53 -18.87 -18.76 -11.07
CA SER A 53 -19.87 -19.05 -12.10
C SER A 53 -19.53 -18.37 -13.43
N ALA A 54 -20.08 -18.86 -14.54
CA ALA A 54 -20.00 -18.21 -15.86
C ALA A 54 -20.59 -16.79 -15.88
N LEU A 55 -21.45 -16.47 -14.90
CA LEU A 55 -22.01 -15.13 -14.68
C LEU A 55 -21.12 -14.21 -13.84
N ASN A 56 -19.89 -14.64 -13.51
CA ASN A 56 -18.92 -13.91 -12.68
C ASN A 56 -19.44 -13.65 -11.26
N THR A 57 -20.17 -14.63 -10.75
CA THR A 57 -20.74 -14.62 -9.41
C THR A 57 -20.28 -15.82 -8.62
N PHE A 58 -20.25 -15.67 -7.30
CA PHE A 58 -20.08 -16.78 -6.36
C PHE A 58 -21.39 -16.93 -5.61
N VAL A 59 -22.04 -18.08 -5.73
CA VAL A 59 -23.33 -18.35 -5.11
C VAL A 59 -23.12 -19.32 -3.96
N PHE A 60 -23.44 -18.86 -2.75
CA PHE A 60 -23.42 -19.67 -1.54
C PHE A 60 -24.85 -20.05 -1.19
N HIS A 61 -25.08 -21.35 -1.00
CA HIS A 61 -26.38 -21.88 -0.60
C HIS A 61 -26.32 -22.38 0.83
N ASN A 62 -27.48 -22.38 1.50
CA ASN A 62 -27.65 -22.89 2.86
C ASN A 62 -26.77 -22.21 3.90
N VAL A 63 -26.64 -20.90 3.81
CA VAL A 63 -25.88 -20.10 4.79
C VAL A 63 -26.76 -19.84 6.00
N THR A 64 -26.31 -20.25 7.18
CA THR A 64 -27.04 -20.04 8.43
C THR A 64 -26.97 -18.57 8.89
N PRO A 65 -27.91 -18.08 9.70
CA PRO A 65 -27.79 -16.75 10.30
C PRO A 65 -26.54 -16.63 11.16
N GLY A 66 -25.77 -15.56 10.99
CA GLY A 66 -24.49 -15.36 11.64
C GLY A 66 -23.59 -14.35 10.94
N SER A 67 -22.43 -14.10 11.54
CA SER A 67 -21.39 -13.23 10.99
C SER A 67 -20.32 -14.05 10.28
N TYR A 68 -20.01 -13.69 9.05
CA TYR A 68 -19.09 -14.38 8.15
C TYR A 68 -18.04 -13.44 7.61
N LEU A 69 -16.84 -13.99 7.41
CA LEU A 69 -15.78 -13.36 6.64
C LEU A 69 -15.81 -13.96 5.22
N ALA A 70 -15.97 -13.11 4.23
CA ALA A 70 -15.94 -13.47 2.83
C ALA A 70 -14.59 -13.10 2.22
N ASP A 71 -13.87 -14.12 1.74
CA ASP A 71 -12.60 -13.98 1.03
C ASP A 71 -12.75 -14.55 -0.38
N ILE A 72 -12.18 -13.87 -1.37
CA ILE A 72 -12.10 -14.36 -2.76
C ILE A 72 -10.65 -14.74 -3.06
N HIS A 73 -10.46 -16.01 -3.39
CA HIS A 73 -9.15 -16.60 -3.67
C HIS A 73 -8.94 -16.70 -5.17
N CYS A 74 -8.15 -15.78 -5.69
CA CYS A 74 -7.68 -15.78 -7.07
C CYS A 74 -6.15 -15.78 -7.12
N LYS A 75 -5.57 -16.44 -8.13
CA LYS A 75 -4.12 -16.41 -8.37
C LYS A 75 -3.68 -15.13 -9.06
N THR A 76 -4.44 -14.59 -9.98
CA THR A 76 -3.99 -13.44 -10.79
C THR A 76 -4.33 -12.09 -10.16
N ASP A 77 -5.44 -12.00 -9.43
CA ASP A 77 -6.01 -10.75 -8.95
C ASP A 77 -6.29 -10.80 -7.44
N GLY A 78 -6.18 -9.64 -6.79
CA GLY A 78 -6.51 -9.44 -5.39
C GLY A 78 -7.91 -8.88 -5.23
N PHE A 79 -8.59 -9.30 -4.18
CA PHE A 79 -9.90 -8.78 -3.79
C PHE A 79 -9.88 -8.43 -2.31
N ARG A 80 -10.67 -7.43 -1.93
CA ARG A 80 -10.82 -7.02 -0.53
C ARG A 80 -11.70 -8.02 0.22
N PRO A 81 -11.33 -8.43 1.44
CA PRO A 81 -12.21 -9.24 2.28
C PRO A 81 -13.44 -8.43 2.70
N LEU A 82 -14.59 -9.09 2.77
CA LEU A 82 -15.84 -8.49 3.20
C LEU A 82 -16.35 -9.17 4.45
N ARG A 83 -16.93 -8.41 5.36
CA ARG A 83 -17.73 -8.96 6.45
C ARG A 83 -19.18 -9.02 6.01
N ILE A 84 -19.80 -10.17 6.19
CA ILE A 84 -21.20 -10.41 5.89
C ILE A 84 -21.89 -10.79 7.19
N ASP A 85 -22.91 -10.02 7.61
CA ASP A 85 -23.79 -10.44 8.70
C ASP A 85 -25.15 -10.81 8.10
N VAL A 86 -25.59 -12.02 8.41
CA VAL A 86 -26.91 -12.56 8.06
C VAL A 86 -27.73 -12.57 9.34
N ALA A 87 -28.75 -11.72 9.39
CA ALA A 87 -29.65 -11.63 10.53
C ALA A 87 -31.05 -12.08 10.13
N ARG A 88 -31.79 -12.61 11.11
CA ARG A 88 -33.22 -12.88 10.96
C ARG A 88 -33.97 -11.71 11.56
N ASP A 89 -34.81 -11.07 10.76
CA ASP A 89 -35.69 -10.02 11.26
C ASP A 89 -36.82 -10.62 12.10
N ALA A 90 -37.48 -9.79 12.91
CA ALA A 90 -38.60 -10.20 13.75
C ALA A 90 -39.76 -10.82 12.94
N ASP A 91 -39.92 -10.39 11.69
CA ASP A 91 -40.90 -10.92 10.74
C ASP A 91 -40.49 -12.27 10.09
N GLY A 92 -39.35 -12.82 10.51
CA GLY A 92 -38.81 -14.06 9.97
C GLY A 92 -38.16 -13.93 8.60
N LYS A 93 -38.08 -12.70 8.05
CA LYS A 93 -37.36 -12.39 6.81
C LYS A 93 -35.86 -12.33 7.08
N GLU A 94 -35.07 -12.96 6.23
CA GLU A 94 -33.61 -12.90 6.30
C GLU A 94 -33.14 -11.54 5.76
N THR A 95 -32.33 -10.85 6.55
CA THR A 95 -31.67 -9.60 6.16
C THR A 95 -30.18 -9.84 6.08
N PHE A 96 -29.57 -9.27 5.05
CA PHE A 96 -28.16 -9.40 4.77
C PHE A 96 -27.55 -8.01 4.79
N GLN A 97 -26.43 -7.86 5.49
CA GLN A 97 -25.65 -6.63 5.50
C GLN A 97 -24.18 -6.98 5.28
N ALA A 98 -23.50 -6.15 4.49
CA ALA A 98 -22.11 -6.34 4.14
C ALA A 98 -21.31 -5.09 4.46
N TRP A 99 -20.08 -5.28 4.94
CA TRP A 99 -19.15 -4.21 5.25
C TRP A 99 -17.79 -4.53 4.65
N ASP A 100 -17.10 -3.48 4.20
CA ASP A 100 -15.68 -3.56 3.91
C ASP A 100 -14.92 -3.81 5.23
N THR A 101 -14.10 -4.87 5.25
CA THR A 101 -13.24 -5.18 6.40
C THR A 101 -11.77 -5.16 5.99
N PHE A 102 -10.91 -4.92 6.97
CA PHE A 102 -9.46 -4.88 6.78
C PHE A 102 -8.83 -5.90 7.72
N ARG A 103 -7.89 -6.70 7.18
CA ARG A 103 -7.15 -7.65 8.00
C ARG A 103 -6.32 -6.90 9.04
N GLY A 104 -6.42 -7.33 10.30
CA GLY A 104 -5.75 -6.71 11.43
C GLY A 104 -6.64 -5.79 12.27
N ASN A 105 -7.85 -5.47 11.83
CA ASN A 105 -8.82 -4.74 12.64
C ASN A 105 -9.63 -5.70 13.53
N GLU A 106 -10.11 -5.20 14.67
CA GLU A 106 -11.05 -5.94 15.52
C GLU A 106 -12.33 -6.27 14.75
N TRP A 107 -12.91 -7.45 15.02
CA TRP A 107 -14.12 -7.90 14.33
C TRP A 107 -15.26 -6.87 14.42
N GLY A 108 -15.43 -6.24 15.59
CA GLY A 108 -16.46 -5.23 15.83
C GLY A 108 -16.29 -3.92 15.07
N ASN A 109 -15.09 -3.64 14.55
CA ASN A 109 -14.81 -2.43 13.77
C ASN A 109 -15.31 -2.62 12.33
N LYS A 110 -16.55 -2.21 12.09
CA LYS A 110 -17.21 -2.27 10.79
C LYS A 110 -16.79 -1.06 9.95
N GLY A 111 -16.29 -1.30 8.74
CA GLY A 111 -15.98 -0.26 7.77
C GLY A 111 -17.23 0.27 7.06
N GLU A 112 -17.02 0.75 5.83
CA GLU A 112 -18.10 1.23 4.96
C GLU A 112 -19.11 0.11 4.66
N THR A 113 -20.40 0.43 4.80
CA THR A 113 -21.50 -0.47 4.43
C THR A 113 -21.58 -0.58 2.91
N LEU A 114 -21.54 -1.80 2.39
CA LEU A 114 -21.73 -2.05 0.97
C LEU A 114 -23.21 -2.20 0.64
N PRO A 115 -23.70 -1.54 -0.42
CA PRO A 115 -25.09 -1.67 -0.83
C PRO A 115 -25.34 -3.10 -1.32
N VAL A 116 -26.34 -3.73 -0.72
CA VAL A 116 -26.86 -5.02 -1.17
C VAL A 116 -27.65 -4.77 -2.45
N LYS A 117 -27.29 -5.48 -3.52
CA LYS A 117 -27.95 -5.41 -4.81
C LYS A 117 -28.68 -6.72 -5.06
N ASP A 118 -29.92 -6.62 -5.55
CA ASP A 118 -30.59 -7.75 -6.19
C ASP A 118 -30.11 -7.81 -7.64
N GLY A 119 -29.33 -8.84 -7.96
CA GLY A 119 -28.67 -8.97 -9.25
C GLY A 119 -29.11 -10.22 -10.02
N SER A 120 -28.42 -10.50 -11.12
CA SER A 120 -28.75 -11.60 -12.05
C SER A 120 -28.75 -12.99 -11.42
N ALA A 121 -28.07 -13.18 -10.30
CA ALA A 121 -27.98 -14.44 -9.55
C ALA A 121 -28.52 -14.29 -8.11
N GLY A 122 -29.43 -13.33 -7.88
CA GLY A 122 -30.12 -13.11 -6.61
C GLY A 122 -29.49 -12.04 -5.71
N TRP A 123 -29.87 -12.08 -4.44
CA TRP A 123 -29.47 -11.08 -3.43
C TRP A 123 -28.00 -11.22 -3.08
N GLY A 124 -27.26 -10.11 -3.22
CA GLY A 124 -25.81 -10.17 -3.07
C GLY A 124 -25.11 -8.84 -2.92
N VAL A 125 -23.78 -8.91 -2.85
CA VAL A 125 -22.92 -7.73 -2.75
C VAL A 125 -21.80 -7.76 -3.78
N GLU A 126 -21.39 -6.57 -4.20
CA GLU A 126 -20.30 -6.40 -5.14
C GLU A 126 -18.96 -6.43 -4.41
N ALA A 127 -18.05 -7.29 -4.86
CA ALA A 127 -16.70 -7.39 -4.33
C ALA A 127 -15.81 -6.29 -4.91
N LYS A 128 -14.89 -5.77 -4.09
CA LYS A 128 -13.94 -4.75 -4.53
C LYS A 128 -12.63 -5.39 -5.00
N SER A 129 -12.25 -5.13 -6.25
CA SER A 129 -10.95 -5.57 -6.78
C SER A 129 -9.82 -4.65 -6.30
N LEU A 130 -8.69 -5.26 -5.92
CA LEU A 130 -7.43 -4.60 -5.54
C LEU A 130 -6.42 -4.56 -6.70
N GLY A 131 -6.75 -5.14 -7.85
CA GLY A 131 -5.87 -5.25 -9.01
C GLY A 131 -5.04 -6.54 -9.07
N LYS A 132 -4.10 -6.60 -10.01
CA LYS A 132 -3.29 -7.79 -10.30
C LYS A 132 -2.25 -8.06 -9.21
N LYS A 133 -2.08 -9.33 -8.86
CA LYS A 133 -1.05 -9.83 -7.95
C LYS A 133 0.28 -9.94 -8.70
N MET A 134 1.23 -9.12 -8.31
CA MET A 134 2.61 -9.19 -8.79
C MET A 134 3.42 -10.08 -7.84
N TYR A 135 3.69 -11.31 -8.26
CA TYR A 135 4.50 -12.25 -7.47
C TYR A 135 6.01 -12.10 -7.72
N PHE A 136 6.36 -11.55 -8.87
CA PHE A 136 7.73 -11.41 -9.31
C PHE A 136 8.13 -9.95 -9.27
N VAL A 137 9.35 -9.73 -8.81
CA VAL A 137 10.04 -8.45 -8.94
C VAL A 137 10.93 -8.56 -10.16
N ASP A 138 10.82 -7.60 -11.07
CA ASP A 138 11.69 -7.56 -12.24
C ASP A 138 13.15 -7.39 -11.80
N ARG A 139 14.06 -8.11 -12.47
CA ARG A 139 15.48 -7.94 -12.21
C ARG A 139 15.90 -6.54 -12.68
N PRO A 140 16.75 -5.82 -11.94
CA PRO A 140 17.31 -4.58 -12.43
C PRO A 140 18.05 -4.86 -13.74
N GLN A 141 17.52 -4.38 -14.85
CA GLN A 141 18.14 -4.53 -16.15
C GLN A 141 19.19 -3.42 -16.34
N PHE A 142 20.33 -3.80 -16.91
CA PHE A 142 21.33 -2.84 -17.35
C PHE A 142 20.76 -2.07 -18.55
N SER A 143 20.30 -0.84 -18.33
CA SER A 143 19.82 0.04 -19.39
C SER A 143 20.88 1.07 -19.71
N VAL A 144 21.41 1.06 -20.94
CA VAL A 144 22.38 2.08 -21.39
C VAL A 144 21.79 3.50 -21.24
N LEU A 145 20.48 3.63 -21.43
CA LEU A 145 19.75 4.87 -21.18
C LEU A 145 19.70 5.27 -19.70
N SER A 146 19.63 4.32 -18.76
CA SER A 146 19.67 4.65 -17.32
C SER A 146 21.06 5.07 -16.86
N ILE A 147 22.11 4.55 -17.51
CA ILE A 147 23.51 4.92 -17.27
C ILE A 147 23.77 6.33 -17.78
N LEU A 148 23.31 6.69 -18.99
CA LEU A 148 23.42 8.05 -19.49
C LEU A 148 22.63 9.06 -18.64
N LYS A 149 21.47 8.65 -18.10
CA LYS A 149 20.65 9.46 -17.18
C LYS A 149 21.25 9.57 -15.77
N ASN A 150 22.35 8.89 -15.47
CA ASN A 150 23.01 9.02 -14.19
C ASN A 150 23.74 10.38 -14.13
N PRO A 151 23.40 11.29 -13.20
CA PRO A 151 23.99 12.62 -13.13
C PRO A 151 25.52 12.58 -12.98
N MET A 152 26.07 11.57 -12.31
CA MET A 152 27.53 11.43 -12.17
C MET A 152 28.21 11.14 -13.51
N ILE A 153 27.60 10.32 -14.35
CA ILE A 153 28.14 9.93 -15.66
C ILE A 153 27.99 11.07 -16.66
N LEU A 154 26.83 11.76 -16.65
CA LEU A 154 26.62 12.93 -17.50
C LEU A 154 27.59 14.06 -17.16
N MET A 155 27.80 14.35 -15.87
CA MET A 155 28.80 15.32 -15.44
C MET A 155 30.20 14.89 -15.86
N GLY A 156 30.56 13.61 -15.70
CA GLY A 156 31.83 13.08 -16.20
C GLY A 156 32.03 13.27 -17.71
N LEU A 157 31.01 13.01 -18.53
CA LEU A 157 31.05 13.22 -19.98
C LEU A 157 31.16 14.71 -20.35
N VAL A 158 30.39 15.57 -19.70
CA VAL A 158 30.47 17.03 -19.89
C VAL A 158 31.85 17.56 -19.50
N SER A 159 32.38 17.13 -18.36
CA SER A 159 33.74 17.50 -17.92
C SER A 159 34.80 17.02 -18.90
N MET A 160 34.70 15.79 -19.43
CA MET A 160 35.61 15.30 -20.48
C MET A 160 35.52 16.14 -21.75
N LEU A 161 34.32 16.50 -22.19
CA LEU A 161 34.11 17.36 -23.36
C LEU A 161 34.75 18.74 -23.15
N ILE A 162 34.59 19.34 -21.97
CA ILE A 162 35.23 20.61 -21.61
C ILE A 162 36.75 20.45 -21.61
N PHE A 163 37.30 19.42 -20.97
CA PHE A 163 38.76 19.25 -20.85
C PHE A 163 39.46 19.07 -22.21
N PHE A 164 38.85 18.35 -23.15
CA PHE A 164 39.41 18.17 -24.50
C PHE A 164 38.97 19.26 -25.49
N GLY A 165 37.78 19.83 -25.31
CA GLY A 165 37.22 20.85 -26.20
C GLY A 165 37.74 22.25 -25.92
N MET A 166 37.98 22.60 -24.65
CA MET A 166 38.49 23.92 -24.25
C MET A 166 39.83 24.28 -24.87
N PRO A 167 40.86 23.41 -24.87
CA PRO A 167 42.12 23.70 -25.57
C PRO A 167 41.91 24.02 -27.04
N LYS A 168 41.00 23.31 -27.72
CA LYS A 168 40.70 23.53 -29.15
C LYS A 168 39.89 24.79 -29.42
N LEU A 169 39.00 25.18 -28.51
CA LEU A 169 38.27 26.44 -28.58
C LEU A 169 39.20 27.63 -28.36
N VAL A 170 40.12 27.53 -27.39
CA VAL A 170 41.12 28.56 -27.10
C VAL A 170 42.12 28.66 -28.25
N GLU A 171 42.62 27.57 -28.82
CA GLU A 171 43.55 27.63 -29.97
C GLU A 171 42.98 28.41 -31.16
N ASN A 172 41.68 28.32 -31.42
CA ASN A 172 41.00 28.98 -32.55
C ASN A 172 40.34 30.34 -32.22
N MET A 173 40.49 30.87 -31.00
CA MET A 173 39.96 32.19 -30.62
C MET A 173 40.90 33.35 -30.97
N ASP A 174 40.31 34.51 -31.26
CA ASP A 174 41.00 35.80 -31.50
C ASP A 174 41.72 36.28 -30.21
N PRO A 175 42.90 36.93 -30.29
CA PRO A 175 43.70 37.30 -29.11
C PRO A 175 42.98 38.21 -28.10
N ASP A 176 42.06 39.07 -28.54
CA ASP A 176 41.29 39.94 -27.63
C ASP A 176 40.28 39.12 -26.78
N LEU A 177 39.63 38.12 -27.39
CA LEU A 177 38.69 37.23 -26.69
C LEU A 177 39.40 36.27 -25.74
N LYS A 178 40.64 35.88 -26.05
CA LYS A 178 41.49 35.06 -25.15
C LYS A 178 41.80 35.82 -23.86
N ALA A 179 42.18 37.09 -23.96
CA ALA A 179 42.51 37.92 -22.81
C ALA A 179 41.30 38.15 -21.90
N GLU A 180 40.12 38.39 -22.47
CA GLU A 180 38.87 38.50 -21.70
C GLU A 180 38.47 37.17 -21.06
N PHE A 181 38.66 36.05 -21.75
CA PHE A 181 38.34 34.71 -21.25
C PHE A 181 39.28 34.27 -20.11
N GLU A 182 40.57 34.59 -20.19
CA GLU A 182 41.56 34.36 -19.13
C GLU A 182 41.28 35.24 -17.89
N ALA A 183 40.89 36.50 -18.09
CA ALA A 183 40.46 37.38 -17.01
C ALA A 183 39.22 36.81 -16.28
N ARG A 184 38.23 36.31 -17.05
CA ARG A 184 37.00 35.70 -16.50
C ARG A 184 37.24 34.32 -15.87
N GLN A 185 38.17 33.51 -16.39
CA GLN A 185 38.53 32.22 -15.80
C GLN A 185 39.18 32.38 -14.43
N ARG A 186 40.01 33.41 -14.23
CA ARG A 186 40.62 33.73 -12.92
C ARG A 186 39.60 34.14 -11.86
N GLU A 187 38.43 34.64 -12.27
CA GLU A 187 37.38 35.13 -11.37
C GLU A 187 36.27 34.09 -11.10
N GLY A 188 36.19 33.00 -11.86
CA GLY A 188 35.10 32.02 -11.81
C GLY A 188 35.40 30.73 -11.00
N PRO A 189 34.36 29.98 -10.58
CA PRO A 189 34.48 28.76 -9.77
C PRO A 189 35.25 27.60 -10.45
N MET A 190 35.59 27.71 -11.74
CA MET A 190 36.45 26.76 -12.46
C MET A 190 37.95 26.95 -12.20
N ALA A 191 38.40 28.10 -11.66
CA ALA A 191 39.78 28.29 -11.20
C ALA A 191 40.09 27.50 -9.91
N ALA A 192 39.06 27.16 -9.13
CA ALA A 192 39.21 26.38 -7.90
C ALA A 192 39.59 24.91 -8.16
N MET A 193 39.44 24.41 -9.40
CA MET A 193 39.68 23.00 -9.75
C MET A 193 40.95 22.77 -10.60
N SER A 194 41.58 23.81 -11.17
CA SER A 194 42.72 23.68 -12.10
C SER A 194 44.11 23.99 -11.51
N GLY A 195 44.27 23.98 -10.18
CA GLY A 195 45.61 23.84 -9.59
C GLY A 195 46.32 25.14 -9.19
N GLN A 196 45.60 26.16 -8.73
CA GLN A 196 46.17 27.19 -7.85
C GLN A 196 45.55 27.07 -6.46
N GLN A 197 46.32 26.39 -5.60
CA GLN A 197 46.35 26.45 -4.14
C GLN A 197 45.52 27.58 -3.50
N GLN A 198 44.21 27.39 -3.33
CA GLN A 198 43.47 27.89 -2.17
C GLN A 198 42.10 27.22 -2.11
N ASN A 199 42.04 26.27 -1.19
CA ASN A 199 40.89 25.46 -0.83
C ASN A 199 39.69 26.35 -0.39
N PRO A 200 38.60 26.51 -1.17
CA PRO A 200 37.42 27.23 -0.70
C PRO A 200 36.57 26.39 0.27
N LEU A 201 36.98 25.14 0.53
CA LEU A 201 36.40 24.24 1.52
C LEU A 201 37.00 24.42 2.94
N GLY A 202 37.97 25.32 3.12
CA GLY A 202 38.53 25.62 4.45
C GLY A 202 37.63 26.45 5.36
N ASN A 203 36.62 27.13 4.79
CA ASN A 203 35.74 28.04 5.54
C ASN A 203 34.29 27.56 5.67
N PHE A 204 33.98 26.33 5.24
CA PHE A 204 32.66 25.74 5.46
C PHE A 204 32.79 24.60 6.49
N ASP A 205 32.53 24.94 7.75
CA ASP A 205 32.55 23.99 8.85
C ASP A 205 31.35 23.04 8.77
N MET A 206 31.56 21.94 8.04
CA MET A 206 30.62 20.84 7.87
C MET A 206 30.31 20.13 9.20
N ALA A 207 31.20 20.22 10.19
CA ALA A 207 30.99 19.66 11.52
C ALA A 207 30.00 20.51 12.33
N ALA A 208 30.04 21.83 12.25
CA ALA A 208 29.06 22.72 12.88
C ALA A 208 27.63 22.54 12.32
N PHE A 209 27.52 22.26 11.01
CA PHE A 209 26.23 22.00 10.36
C PHE A 209 25.64 20.64 10.73
N LEU A 210 26.47 19.60 10.90
CA LEU A 210 26.03 18.28 11.31
C LEU A 210 25.81 18.16 12.83
N ALA A 211 26.53 18.96 13.62
CA ALA A 211 26.41 19.01 15.08
C ALA A 211 25.21 19.83 15.58
N GLY A 212 24.43 20.47 14.70
CA GLY A 212 23.13 21.03 15.04
C GLY A 212 23.12 22.15 16.09
N SER A 213 24.22 22.90 16.25
CA SER A 213 24.27 24.01 17.21
C SER A 213 23.66 25.28 16.62
N GLY A 214 22.32 25.34 16.61
CA GLY A 214 21.57 26.58 16.46
C GLY A 214 21.76 27.48 17.69
N LYS A 215 22.31 28.67 17.48
CA LYS A 215 22.51 29.73 18.48
C LYS A 215 21.18 30.08 19.16
N LYS A 216 21.10 29.91 20.49
CA LYS A 216 19.99 30.38 21.33
C LYS A 216 20.48 31.52 22.21
N GLU A 217 20.11 32.76 21.89
CA GLU A 217 20.29 33.94 22.74
C GLU A 217 18.94 34.40 23.27
N GLY A 218 18.80 34.38 24.61
CA GLY A 218 18.15 35.40 25.44
C GLY A 218 16.62 35.56 25.46
N GLY A 219 16.00 35.32 26.61
CA GLY A 219 14.83 36.10 27.05
C GLY A 219 13.69 35.36 27.78
N ALA A 220 13.69 35.45 29.11
CA ALA A 220 12.57 35.49 30.06
C ALA A 220 11.34 34.57 29.92
N GLY A 221 11.03 33.85 31.01
CA GLY A 221 9.70 33.30 31.26
C GLY A 221 9.71 32.03 32.12
N ALA A 222 9.89 32.17 33.43
CA ALA A 222 9.63 31.08 34.36
C ALA A 222 8.11 30.83 34.43
N GLY A 223 7.66 29.74 33.81
CA GLY A 223 6.30 29.21 33.90
C GLY A 223 6.37 27.74 34.31
N SER A 224 5.85 27.45 35.49
CA SER A 224 5.74 26.15 36.14
C SER A 224 4.94 25.13 35.33
N VAL A 225 5.46 23.90 35.16
CA VAL A 225 4.65 22.66 35.13
C VAL A 225 5.47 21.50 35.70
N SER A 226 4.92 20.86 36.73
CA SER A 226 5.43 19.67 37.43
C SER A 226 5.32 18.41 36.57
N ASP A 227 6.43 17.68 36.37
CA ASP A 227 6.46 16.37 35.71
C ASP A 227 6.34 15.24 36.75
N GLY A 228 5.19 14.57 36.77
CA GLY A 228 4.86 13.45 37.66
C GLY A 228 5.45 12.13 37.16
N ARG A 229 6.77 12.01 37.12
CA ARG A 229 7.47 10.76 36.74
C ARG A 229 8.47 10.33 37.80
N ASN A 230 7.99 10.14 39.02
CA ASN A 230 8.72 9.34 40.00
C ASN A 230 7.76 8.69 41.00
N GLU A 231 7.22 7.52 40.63
CA GLU A 231 6.71 6.56 41.61
C GLU A 231 7.61 5.32 41.64
N PRO A 232 8.03 4.84 42.83
CA PRO A 232 8.79 3.62 42.96
C PRO A 232 7.89 2.38 42.85
N VAL A 233 8.28 1.46 41.97
CA VAL A 233 7.72 0.12 41.83
C VAL A 233 7.81 -0.62 43.18
N ARG A 234 6.67 -0.90 43.80
CA ARG A 234 6.60 -1.83 44.94
C ARG A 234 6.66 -3.27 44.44
N ARG A 235 7.49 -4.05 45.12
CA ARG A 235 7.50 -5.52 45.09
C ARG A 235 6.17 -6.09 45.58
#